data_AF-A0A1I2ZZP4-F1
#
_entry.id   AF-A0A1I2ZZP4-F1
#
_cell.length_a   1.000
_cell.length_b   1.000
_cell.length_c   1.000
_cell.angle_alpha   90.00
_cell.angle_beta   90.00
_cell.angle_gamma   90.00
#
_symmetry.space_group_name_H-M   'P 1'
#
loop_
_entity.id
_entity.type
_entity.pdbx_description
1 polymer ?
#
loop_
_entity_poly.entity_id
_entity_poly.type
_entity_poly.pdbx_seq_one_letter_code
_entity_poly.pdbx_strand_id
1 'polypeptide(L)' 'MVQYVPYIRTAEGQIERIAHAIFKTTGESRDPYVHEESLVGWPESKVFWAKSVGPSLGIAPFNF' A
#
# COMPACT_ATOMS: atom_id res chain seq x y z
N MET A 1 -0.60 -8.29 15.20
CA MET A 1 -0.30 -6.86 14.95
C MET A 1 0.48 -6.81 13.65
N VAL A 2 -0.07 -6.16 12.64
CA VAL A 2 0.52 -6.09 11.29
C VAL A 2 1.04 -4.68 11.06
N GLN A 3 2.18 -4.56 10.38
CA GLN A 3 2.74 -3.28 9.96
C GLN A 3 2.47 -3.07 8.49
N TYR A 4 2.22 -1.82 8.13
CA TYR A 4 2.02 -1.41 6.76
C TYR A 4 2.87 -0.19 6.45
N VAL A 5 3.36 -0.11 5.21
CA VAL A 5 3.94 1.09 4.63
C VAL A 5 2.97 1.69 3.60
N PRO A 6 2.71 3.00 3.62
CA PRO A 6 1.84 3.64 2.65
C PRO A 6 2.51 3.80 1.27
N TYR A 7 1.66 3.77 0.25
CA TYR A 7 2.00 4.04 -1.13
C TYR A 7 1.00 5.02 -1.75
N ILE A 8 1.45 5.85 -2.67
CA ILE A 8 0.59 6.72 -3.48
C ILE A 8 0.70 6.30 -4.94
N ARG A 9 -0.44 6.11 -5.60
CA ARG A 9 -0.54 6.08 -7.06
C ARG A 9 -1.02 7.45 -7.54
N THR A 10 -0.26 8.13 -8.38
CA THR A 10 -0.61 9.46 -8.91
C THR A 10 -1.63 9.37 -10.05
N ALA A 11 -2.08 10.51 -10.58
CA ALA A 11 -2.97 10.56 -11.75
C ALA A 11 -2.30 10.03 -13.02
N GLU A 12 -0.98 10.21 -13.10
CA GLU A 12 -0.11 9.74 -14.18
C GLU A 12 0.25 8.25 -14.02
N GLY A 13 -0.21 7.60 -12.95
CA GLY A 13 0.06 6.19 -12.66
C GLY A 13 1.43 5.94 -12.03
N GLN A 14 2.16 6.98 -11.62
CA GLN A 14 3.42 6.82 -10.89
C GLN A 14 3.14 6.30 -9.49
N ILE A 15 4.02 5.42 -9.01
CA ILE A 15 3.92 4.82 -7.67
C ILE A 15 5.03 5.40 -6.80
N GLU A 16 4.66 5.89 -5.62
CA GLU A 16 5.57 6.44 -4.62
C GLU A 16 5.43 5.70 -3.29
N ARG A 17 6.56 5.34 -2.66
CA ARG A 17 6.60 4.69 -1.35
C ARG A 17 6.87 5.70 -0.25
N ILE A 18 5.98 5.81 0.73
CA ILE A 18 6.10 6.77 1.84
C ILE A 18 6.81 6.10 3.02
N ALA A 19 8.11 5.90 2.88
CA ALA A 19 8.94 5.07 3.76
C ALA A 19 8.91 5.46 5.25
N HIS A 20 8.68 6.75 5.54
CA HIS A 20 8.69 7.28 6.91
C HIS A 20 7.33 7.20 7.61
N ALA A 21 6.28 6.74 6.92
CA ALA A 21 4.91 6.70 7.43
C ALA A 21 4.44 5.26 7.77
N ILE A 22 5.36 4.39 8.19
CA ILE A 22 5.04 3.01 8.60
C ILE A 22 4.13 3.04 9.84
N PHE A 23 3.04 2.29 9.80
CA PHE A 23 2.06 2.25 10.89
C PHE A 23 1.67 0.82 11.28
N LYS A 24 1.19 0.66 12.51
CA LYS A 24 0.74 -0.62 13.07
C LYS A 24 -0.78 -0.65 13.12
N THR A 25 -1.37 -1.80 12.82
CA THR A 25 -2.80 -2.06 13.04
C THR A 25 -3.00 -3.27 13.96
N THR A 26 -4.06 -3.20 14.77
CA THR A 26 -4.48 -4.23 15.73
C THR A 26 -5.57 -5.16 15.19
N GLY A 27 -6.02 -4.98 13.94
CA GLY A 27 -7.04 -5.80 13.30
C GLY A 27 -6.62 -6.33 11.93
N GLU A 28 -7.42 -7.27 11.40
CA GLU A 28 -7.21 -7.84 10.06
C GLU A 28 -7.91 -7.08 8.94
N SER A 29 -8.86 -6.18 9.28
CA SER A 29 -9.53 -5.36 8.27
C SER A 29 -8.53 -4.46 7.58
N ARG A 30 -8.57 -4.51 6.25
CA ARG A 30 -7.81 -3.65 5.36
C ARG A 30 -8.71 -2.62 4.72
N ASP A 31 -9.97 -2.48 5.14
CA ASP A 31 -10.88 -1.50 4.53
C ASP A 31 -10.28 -0.09 4.66
N PRO A 32 -10.27 0.71 3.59
CA PRO A 32 -10.88 0.48 2.27
C PRO A 32 -9.98 -0.17 1.21
N TYR A 33 -8.78 -0.64 1.56
CA TYR A 33 -7.74 -1.18 0.69
C TYR A 33 -8.01 -2.63 0.24
N VAL A 34 -8.93 -2.79 -0.72
CA VAL A 34 -9.40 -4.11 -1.19
C VAL A 34 -8.80 -4.54 -2.53
N HIS A 35 -8.08 -3.66 -3.23
CA HIS A 35 -7.56 -3.94 -4.57
C HIS A 35 -6.07 -4.29 -4.51
N GLU A 36 -5.73 -5.57 -4.65
CA GLU A 36 -4.34 -6.05 -4.64
C GLU A 36 -3.64 -5.79 -6.00
N GLU A 37 -2.41 -5.29 -5.96
CA GLU A 37 -1.50 -5.16 -7.10
C GLU A 37 -0.09 -5.62 -6.71
N SER A 38 0.55 -6.42 -7.57
CA SER A 38 1.93 -6.87 -7.38
C SER A 38 2.91 -5.74 -7.69
N LEU A 39 3.89 -5.53 -6.81
CA LEU A 39 4.96 -4.57 -7.01
C LEU A 39 6.24 -5.28 -7.47
N VAL A 40 6.83 -4.82 -8.58
CA VAL A 40 8.08 -5.36 -9.14
C VAL A 40 9.21 -4.37 -8.88
N GLY A 41 10.31 -4.84 -8.27
CA GLY A 41 11.49 -4.01 -7.99
C GLY A 41 11.37 -3.12 -6.74
N TRP A 42 10.33 -3.33 -5.92
CA TRP A 42 10.11 -2.61 -4.66
C TRP A 42 10.48 -3.49 -3.45
N PRO A 43 10.72 -2.89 -2.27
CA PRO A 43 10.98 -3.65 -1.04
C PRO A 43 9.81 -4.57 -0.66
N GLU A 44 8.57 -4.11 -0.86
CA GLU A 44 7.36 -4.89 -0.68
C GLU A 44 6.90 -5.50 -2.00
N SER A 45 6.43 -6.75 -1.96
CA SER A 45 6.02 -7.51 -3.15
C SER A 45 4.62 -7.17 -3.67
N LYS A 46 3.80 -6.49 -2.86
CA LYS A 46 2.43 -6.11 -3.21
C LYS A 46 1.91 -4.94 -2.41
N VAL A 47 0.91 -4.29 -2.96
CA VAL A 47 0.18 -3.17 -2.37
C VAL A 47 -1.33 -3.42 -2.50
N PHE A 48 -2.08 -2.98 -1.50
CA PHE A 48 -3.53 -2.97 -1.50
C PHE A 48 -4.01 -1.53 -1.67
N TRP A 49 -4.74 -1.23 -2.73
CA TRP A 49 -5.25 0.10 -3.05
C TRP A 49 -6.68 0.31 -2.56
N ALA A 50 -6.98 1.54 -2.15
CA ALA A 50 -8.34 1.98 -1.84
C ALA A 50 -9.23 2.12 -3.10
N LYS A 51 -8.63 2.35 -4.27
CA LYS A 51 -9.33 2.38 -5.57
C LYS A 51 -8.61 1.49 -6.58
N SER A 52 -9.38 0.79 -7.41
CA SER A 52 -8.83 -0.09 -8.46
C SER A 52 -8.02 0.66 -9.52
N VAL A 53 -8.45 1.87 -9.89
CA VAL A 53 -7.83 2.70 -10.95
C VAL A 53 -7.70 4.17 -10.55
N GLY A 54 -6.82 4.89 -11.24
CA GLY A 54 -6.56 6.32 -11.02
C GLY A 54 -5.83 6.61 -9.70
N PRO A 55 -5.80 7.90 -9.27
CA PRO A 55 -5.14 8.31 -8.04
C PRO A 55 -5.66 7.55 -6.81
N SER A 56 -4.77 6.95 -6.04
CA SER A 56 -5.14 6.15 -4.87
C SER A 56 -4.06 6.15 -3.80
N LEU A 57 -4.50 6.06 -2.55
CA LEU A 57 -3.67 5.61 -1.44
C LEU A 57 -3.67 4.08 -1.42
N GLY A 58 -2.53 3.49 -1.07
CA GLY A 58 -2.36 2.06 -0.90
C GLY A 58 -1.53 1.73 0.33
N ILE A 59 -1.65 0.48 0.78
CA ILE A 59 -0.88 -0.05 1.91
C ILE A 59 -0.21 -1.36 1.50
N ALA A 60 1.08 -1.49 1.80
CA ALA A 60 1.83 -2.71 1.55
C ALA A 60 2.24 -3.33 2.89
N PRO A 61 2.11 -4.66 3.07
CA PRO A 61 2.57 -5.32 4.29
C PRO A 61 4.06 -5.09 4.49
N PHE A 62 4.43 -4.59 5.66
CA PHE A 62 5.80 -4.31 6.01
C PHE A 62 6.33 -5.42 6.92
N ASN A 63 7.12 -6.32 6.34
CA ASN A 63 7.84 -7.37 7.05
C ASN A 63 9.31 -6.96 7.16
N PHE A 64 9.82 -6.91 8.39
CA PHE A 64 11.25 -6.76 8.67
C PHE A 64 11.98 -8.08 8.46
#